data_AF-A0A7C2DM31-F1
#
_entry.id   AF-A0A7C2DM31-F1
#
_cell.length_a   1.000
_cell.length_b   1.000
_cell.length_c   1.000
_cell.angle_alpha   90.00
_cell.angle_beta   90.00
_cell.angle_gamma   90.00
#
_symmetry.space_group_name_H-M   'P 1'
#
loop_
_entity.id
_entity.type
_entity.pdbx_description
1 polymer ?
#
loop_
_entity_poly.entity_id
_entity_poly.type
_entity_poly.pdbx_seq_one_letter_code
_entity_poly.pdbx_strand_id
1 'polypeptide(L)'
;MEVPPGNVGAPGAVCLVAAEGKGVAMAGEGRTGPRVRIWIVGACVLPVVALMAVVPAGAAVSCTYAGGTNTASVTLDAGGDSATISVGPGNAIQVNGSNCEAATTGNTDVVEVTGDDDGNQSVTISQTGSGGAFPDAMEFRVDLAGGSGDALTIVGTGGNDTIAFGTNGITIDGDNAADVIDQTGAAGVPAGVESFAAKGGAGNDTLSGDGPGAAFGPRLALDGEAGNDTVEGGNGDDALEGGDGDDTLRGGGGGDTLTGGAGNDGIDGEAGTDTVSYEGAVPPGVTVDLSVTTAQNTGGGGSDAISNVENVVGSSGNDTLRGSSGPNVLLGSLGNDVLEGRDGNDQLIGEEGNDALAGGGGDDRLDGGDGVDTASFVASGSGVSVNLAAGTASGEGSDTLAAIENVRGSDHGDTLVGNDGGNVLTGRGGDDGVTGAGGEDALRGGPGADRLRAGTGADSLRGGTGNDALRAGEGNDVVGGGGGDDLLAGGPGRDTCRGGPGADTERSCER
;
A
#
# COMPACT_ATOMS: atom_id res chain seq x y z
N MET A 1 5.31 53.56 -44.82
CA MET A 1 5.71 54.93 -44.45
C MET A 1 7.15 54.82 -43.96
N GLU A 2 8.12 55.46 -44.61
CA GLU A 2 9.55 55.38 -44.22
C GLU A 2 9.86 56.27 -43.00
N VAL A 3 10.82 55.85 -42.17
CA VAL A 3 11.36 56.60 -41.01
C VAL A 3 12.90 56.72 -41.15
N PRO A 4 13.51 57.90 -40.96
CA PRO A 4 14.96 58.09 -41.03
C PRO A 4 15.68 57.69 -39.72
N PRO A 5 17.02 57.49 -39.72
CA PRO A 5 17.75 56.92 -38.58
C PRO A 5 18.14 57.98 -37.53
N GLY A 6 17.88 57.69 -36.25
CA GLY A 6 18.37 58.51 -35.14
C GLY A 6 18.10 57.90 -33.76
N ASN A 7 19.18 57.57 -33.07
CA ASN A 7 19.35 57.27 -31.65
C ASN A 7 18.89 55.89 -31.12
N VAL A 8 19.87 54.98 -31.11
CA VAL A 8 19.94 53.79 -30.26
C VAL A 8 20.24 54.22 -28.82
N GLY A 9 19.44 53.75 -27.87
CA GLY A 9 19.69 53.88 -26.44
C GLY A 9 18.82 52.91 -25.62
N ALA A 10 19.45 51.81 -25.19
CA ALA A 10 19.00 50.77 -24.24
C ALA A 10 17.90 49.77 -24.71
N PRO A 11 18.00 48.47 -24.33
CA PRO A 11 17.11 47.42 -24.82
C PRO A 11 15.78 47.45 -24.06
N GLY A 12 14.72 47.89 -24.74
CA GLY A 12 13.34 47.67 -24.29
C GLY A 12 12.90 46.28 -24.72
N ALA A 13 12.37 45.49 -23.78
CA ALA A 13 11.78 44.19 -24.05
C ALA A 13 10.69 44.30 -25.12
N VAL A 14 10.87 43.58 -26.23
CA VAL A 14 9.83 43.38 -27.26
C VAL A 14 9.20 42.03 -26.96
N CYS A 15 7.90 42.01 -26.63
CA CYS A 15 7.11 40.77 -26.68
C CYS A 15 7.07 40.28 -28.14
N LEU A 16 7.84 39.24 -28.44
CA LEU A 16 7.73 38.51 -29.69
C LEU A 16 6.84 37.29 -29.44
N VAL A 17 5.60 37.36 -29.93
CA VAL A 17 4.79 36.15 -30.15
C VAL A 17 5.36 35.48 -31.39
N ALA A 18 6.15 34.42 -31.19
CA ALA A 18 6.57 33.56 -32.29
C ALA A 18 5.42 32.61 -32.63
N ALA A 19 4.75 32.84 -33.76
CA ALA A 19 3.93 31.84 -34.42
C ALA A 19 4.72 31.33 -35.64
N GLU A 20 5.18 30.08 -35.60
CA GLU A 20 5.75 29.47 -36.79
C GLU A 20 4.66 29.17 -37.82
N GLY A 21 4.77 29.80 -38.99
CA GLY A 21 4.23 29.26 -40.25
C GLY A 21 2.81 29.68 -40.66
N LYS A 22 2.75 30.73 -41.48
CA LYS A 22 1.68 31.16 -42.43
C LYS A 22 0.63 32.14 -41.89
N GLY A 23 0.58 33.33 -42.52
CA GLY A 23 -0.29 34.43 -42.14
C GLY A 23 -1.72 34.32 -42.65
N VAL A 24 -2.65 34.98 -41.95
CA VAL A 24 -3.99 35.36 -42.43
C VAL A 24 -4.39 36.69 -41.79
N ALA A 25 -4.90 37.61 -42.61
CA ALA A 25 -5.67 38.77 -42.17
C ALA A 25 -7.16 38.40 -42.09
N MET A 26 -7.89 38.85 -41.06
CA MET A 26 -9.34 39.06 -41.18
C MET A 26 -9.82 40.26 -40.35
N ALA A 27 -10.62 41.09 -41.02
CA ALA A 27 -11.53 42.06 -40.41
C ALA A 27 -12.85 41.34 -40.05
N GLY A 28 -13.51 41.75 -38.97
CA GLY A 28 -14.87 41.31 -38.64
C GLY A 28 -15.24 41.61 -37.19
N GLU A 29 -16.29 42.40 -36.98
CA GLU A 29 -16.92 42.62 -35.68
C GLU A 29 -17.54 41.34 -35.11
N GLY A 30 -17.43 41.19 -33.78
CA GLY A 30 -18.36 40.42 -32.95
C GLY A 30 -18.12 38.92 -32.83
N ARG A 31 -17.30 38.48 -31.87
CA ARG A 31 -17.52 37.28 -31.03
C ARG A 31 -16.85 37.43 -29.66
N THR A 32 -17.58 37.05 -28.61
CA THR A 32 -17.13 36.84 -27.23
C THR A 32 -16.21 35.62 -27.18
N GLY A 33 -14.98 35.80 -26.73
CA GLY A 33 -13.99 34.75 -26.45
C GLY A 33 -13.15 35.14 -25.23
N PRO A 34 -12.48 34.16 -24.59
CA PRO A 34 -11.82 34.35 -23.31
C PRO A 34 -10.60 35.26 -23.40
N ARG A 35 -10.23 35.89 -22.29
CA ARG A 35 -9.23 36.97 -22.22
C ARG A 35 -8.20 36.70 -21.12
N VAL A 36 -7.01 36.25 -21.49
CA VAL A 36 -5.87 36.18 -20.56
C VAL A 36 -5.46 37.60 -20.15
N ARG A 37 -5.42 37.89 -18.84
CA ARG A 37 -4.87 39.14 -18.28
C ARG A 37 -3.58 38.84 -17.52
N ILE A 38 -2.50 39.53 -17.88
CA ILE A 38 -1.22 39.45 -17.17
C ILE A 38 -1.03 40.77 -16.41
N TRP A 39 -0.91 40.72 -15.09
CA TRP A 39 -0.54 41.88 -14.27
C TRP A 39 0.95 41.87 -13.99
N ILE A 40 1.61 43.00 -14.28
CA ILE A 40 2.96 43.29 -13.82
C ILE A 40 2.84 44.45 -12.83
N VAL A 41 2.92 44.15 -11.52
CA VAL A 41 2.87 45.19 -10.49
C VAL A 41 4.28 45.72 -10.24
N GLY A 42 4.74 46.61 -11.11
CA GLY A 42 5.95 47.40 -10.91
C GLY A 42 5.59 48.84 -10.51
N ALA A 43 6.07 49.31 -9.37
CA ALA A 43 5.94 50.71 -8.98
C ALA A 43 6.82 51.61 -9.87
N CYS A 44 6.32 52.01 -11.05
CA CYS A 44 6.82 53.20 -11.75
C CYS A 44 5.77 53.79 -12.69
N VAL A 45 5.75 55.13 -12.75
CA VAL A 45 4.63 55.96 -13.21
C VAL A 45 4.66 56.18 -14.74
N LEU A 46 3.48 56.04 -15.39
CA LEU A 46 3.06 56.49 -16.76
C LEU A 46 3.32 55.56 -17.98
N PRO A 47 2.52 55.71 -19.07
CA PRO A 47 1.11 55.37 -19.21
C PRO A 47 0.93 54.08 -20.05
N VAL A 48 -0.06 53.28 -19.68
CA VAL A 48 -0.38 51.99 -20.31
C VAL A 48 -0.99 52.19 -21.69
N VAL A 49 -0.32 51.68 -22.74
CA VAL A 49 -0.94 51.37 -24.03
C VAL A 49 -1.41 49.92 -23.95
N ALA A 50 -2.72 49.74 -23.79
CA ALA A 50 -3.35 48.42 -23.80
C ALA A 50 -3.27 47.84 -25.21
N LEU A 51 -2.45 46.80 -25.40
CA LEU A 51 -2.47 45.97 -26.60
C LEU A 51 -3.35 44.74 -26.32
N MET A 52 -4.56 44.72 -26.89
CA MET A 52 -5.41 43.54 -26.90
C MET A 52 -4.79 42.50 -27.85
N ALA A 53 -4.23 41.43 -27.31
CA ALA A 53 -3.86 40.24 -28.08
C ALA A 53 -4.90 39.14 -27.83
N VAL A 54 -5.41 38.55 -28.91
CA VAL A 54 -6.25 37.34 -28.87
C VAL A 54 -5.31 36.16 -28.75
N VAL A 55 -5.33 35.45 -27.62
CA VAL A 55 -4.57 34.21 -27.41
C VAL A 55 -5.50 33.05 -27.80
N PRO A 56 -5.13 32.19 -28.77
CA PRO A 56 -5.91 30.99 -29.09
C PRO A 56 -5.82 29.95 -27.97
N ALA A 57 -6.88 29.14 -27.81
CA ALA A 57 -6.87 27.97 -26.93
C ALA A 57 -5.67 27.05 -27.25
N GLY A 58 -4.89 26.67 -26.22
CA GLY A 58 -3.69 25.84 -26.35
C GLY A 58 -2.37 26.59 -26.62
N ALA A 59 -2.28 27.89 -26.32
CA ALA A 59 -1.03 28.65 -26.47
C ALA A 59 -0.21 28.72 -25.17
N ALA A 60 1.08 28.37 -25.24
CA ALA A 60 2.02 28.56 -24.12
C ALA A 60 2.35 30.05 -23.94
N VAL A 61 2.17 30.56 -22.72
CA VAL A 61 2.52 31.95 -22.34
C VAL A 61 3.91 31.92 -21.71
N SER A 62 4.89 32.55 -22.35
CA SER A 62 6.25 32.70 -21.82
C SER A 62 6.46 34.13 -21.32
N CYS A 63 6.73 34.29 -20.03
CA CYS A 63 7.08 35.57 -19.41
C CYS A 63 8.58 35.58 -19.07
N THR A 64 9.32 36.58 -19.55
CA THR A 64 10.72 36.82 -19.17
C THR A 64 10.77 38.10 -18.33
N TYR A 65 11.27 38.02 -17.09
CA TYR A 65 11.29 39.16 -16.16
C TYR A 65 12.72 39.64 -15.88
N ALA A 66 12.91 40.95 -15.67
CA ALA A 66 14.18 41.55 -15.30
C ALA A 66 13.99 42.61 -14.18
N GLY A 67 14.35 42.24 -12.94
CA GLY A 67 14.70 43.15 -11.84
C GLY A 67 13.57 43.62 -10.88
N GLY A 68 13.68 43.26 -9.60
CA GLY A 68 12.87 43.74 -8.46
C GLY A 68 12.50 42.62 -7.47
N THR A 69 11.91 42.93 -6.31
CA THR A 69 11.07 41.98 -5.54
C THR A 69 9.75 41.85 -6.30
N ASN A 70 9.42 40.70 -6.88
CA ASN A 70 8.26 40.61 -7.77
C ASN A 70 7.44 39.36 -7.53
N THR A 71 6.14 39.56 -7.42
CA THR A 71 5.13 38.51 -7.60
C THR A 71 4.91 38.33 -9.10
N ALA A 72 5.14 37.13 -9.62
CA ALA A 72 4.66 36.77 -10.95
C ALA A 72 3.23 36.23 -10.79
N SER A 73 2.24 36.97 -11.29
CA SER A 73 0.83 36.57 -11.22
C SER A 73 0.31 36.09 -12.58
N VAL A 74 -0.22 34.87 -12.65
CA VAL A 74 -0.91 34.33 -13.83
C VAL A 74 -2.36 34.08 -13.45
N THR A 75 -3.30 34.71 -14.16
CA THR A 75 -4.73 34.49 -13.96
C THR A 75 -5.29 33.74 -15.16
N LEU A 76 -5.90 32.58 -14.91
CA LEU A 76 -6.70 31.84 -15.87
C LEU A 76 -8.13 32.41 -15.81
N ASP A 77 -8.58 33.07 -16.89
CA ASP A 77 -9.93 33.65 -17.02
C ASP A 77 -10.61 32.96 -18.22
N ALA A 78 -11.46 31.98 -17.87
CA ALA A 78 -12.43 31.19 -18.64
C ALA A 78 -12.15 29.68 -18.84
N GLY A 79 -13.10 28.86 -18.41
CA GLY A 79 -13.78 27.88 -19.25
C GLY A 79 -12.93 26.75 -19.84
N GLY A 80 -12.18 26.02 -19.01
CA GLY A 80 -11.54 24.76 -19.40
C GLY A 80 -10.11 24.86 -19.95
N ASP A 81 -9.40 25.96 -19.69
CA ASP A 81 -8.08 26.23 -20.27
C ASP A 81 -6.90 25.73 -19.40
N SER A 82 -5.79 25.35 -20.05
CA SER A 82 -4.52 24.97 -19.43
C SER A 82 -3.44 26.03 -19.63
N ALA A 83 -2.69 26.37 -18.57
CA ALA A 83 -1.49 27.22 -18.67
C ALA A 83 -0.23 26.40 -18.39
N THR A 84 0.70 26.43 -19.33
CA THR A 84 2.06 25.90 -19.14
C THR A 84 3.01 27.06 -18.95
N ILE A 85 3.66 27.12 -17.79
CA ILE A 85 4.78 28.03 -17.54
C ILE A 85 6.06 27.24 -17.81
N SER A 86 6.62 27.39 -19.01
CA SER A 86 7.88 26.73 -19.40
C SER A 86 9.06 27.70 -19.25
N VAL A 87 10.04 27.30 -18.44
CA VAL A 87 11.32 28.02 -18.33
C VAL A 87 12.35 27.32 -19.21
N GLY A 88 12.85 28.00 -20.25
CA GLY A 88 13.73 27.41 -21.26
C GLY A 88 15.20 27.32 -20.82
N PRO A 89 16.02 26.47 -21.49
CA PRO A 89 17.39 26.17 -21.07
C PRO A 89 18.29 27.41 -21.04
N GLY A 90 18.95 27.62 -19.89
CA GLY A 90 19.80 28.80 -19.64
C GLY A 90 19.03 30.02 -19.12
N ASN A 91 17.71 29.94 -18.96
CA ASN A 91 16.93 30.90 -18.20
C ASN A 91 16.58 30.24 -16.86
N ALA A 92 17.04 30.83 -15.76
CA ALA A 92 16.40 30.62 -14.47
C ALA A 92 15.36 31.74 -14.31
N ILE A 93 14.31 31.54 -13.51
CA ILE A 93 13.64 32.67 -12.86
C ILE A 93 14.65 33.22 -11.86
N GLN A 94 15.58 34.05 -12.36
CA GLN A 94 16.63 34.61 -11.55
C GLN A 94 16.07 35.85 -10.85
N VAL A 95 15.50 35.66 -9.67
CA VAL A 95 15.19 36.78 -8.78
C VAL A 95 16.48 37.23 -8.12
N ASN A 96 17.25 38.04 -8.85
CA ASN A 96 18.48 38.63 -8.35
C ASN A 96 18.15 39.68 -7.28
N GLY A 97 18.11 39.26 -6.02
CA GLY A 97 18.26 40.15 -4.88
C GLY A 97 19.67 40.72 -4.87
N SER A 98 19.82 42.00 -5.22
CA SER A 98 21.08 42.70 -5.04
C SER A 98 21.33 42.95 -3.54
N ASN A 99 21.88 41.94 -2.85
CA ASN A 99 22.80 42.03 -1.71
C ASN A 99 23.06 40.62 -1.14
N CYS A 100 24.19 40.01 -1.53
CA CYS A 100 24.74 38.84 -0.84
C CYS A 100 25.28 39.28 0.54
N GLU A 101 24.44 39.26 1.56
CA GLU A 101 24.82 39.01 2.96
C GLU A 101 23.65 38.27 3.63
N ALA A 102 23.98 37.22 4.39
CA ALA A 102 23.08 36.20 4.95
C ALA A 102 21.63 36.64 5.17
N ALA A 103 20.71 36.03 4.43
CA ALA A 103 19.28 36.16 4.69
C ALA A 103 18.99 35.62 6.10
N THR A 104 18.70 36.55 7.00
CA THR A 104 17.87 36.25 8.16
C THR A 104 16.45 36.03 7.64
N THR A 105 15.77 35.03 8.21
CA THR A 105 14.40 34.58 7.92
C THR A 105 13.46 35.69 7.41
N GLY A 106 12.96 35.58 6.17
CA GLY A 106 11.83 36.41 5.71
C GLY A 106 11.82 36.90 4.25
N ASN A 107 12.70 36.43 3.35
CA ASN A 107 12.61 36.73 1.92
C ASN A 107 12.18 35.47 1.15
N THR A 108 10.89 35.35 0.83
CA THR A 108 10.35 34.34 -0.09
C THR A 108 9.88 35.02 -1.38
N ASP A 109 10.33 34.52 -2.53
CA ASP A 109 9.84 34.94 -3.84
C ASP A 109 8.60 34.11 -4.20
N VAL A 110 7.49 34.78 -4.57
CA VAL A 110 6.17 34.15 -4.73
C VAL A 110 5.71 34.12 -6.18
N VAL A 111 5.38 32.93 -6.70
CA VAL A 111 4.63 32.75 -7.97
C VAL A 111 3.16 32.50 -7.60
N GLU A 112 2.27 33.38 -8.04
CA GLU A 112 0.84 33.31 -7.72
C GLU A 112 0.03 32.95 -8.98
N VAL A 113 -0.68 31.83 -8.95
CA VAL A 113 -1.59 31.42 -10.03
C VAL A 113 -3.01 31.39 -9.50
N THR A 114 -3.91 32.13 -10.14
CA THR A 114 -5.32 32.25 -9.74
C THR A 114 -6.25 31.77 -10.85
N GLY A 115 -7.19 30.88 -10.52
CA GLY A 115 -8.24 30.37 -11.41
C GLY A 115 -9.61 31.01 -11.19
N ASP A 116 -10.55 30.81 -12.12
CA ASP A 116 -11.97 31.11 -11.95
C ASP A 116 -12.82 29.85 -11.69
N ASP A 117 -14.02 30.01 -11.10
CA ASP A 117 -14.90 28.91 -10.66
C ASP A 117 -15.55 28.11 -11.83
N ASP A 118 -15.17 28.35 -13.09
CA ASP A 118 -15.88 27.86 -14.27
C ASP A 118 -15.02 26.89 -15.13
N GLY A 119 -14.99 25.60 -14.76
CA GLY A 119 -14.47 24.48 -15.58
C GLY A 119 -13.09 23.95 -15.18
N ASN A 120 -12.65 22.85 -15.81
CA ASN A 120 -11.38 22.18 -15.46
C ASN A 120 -10.15 23.01 -15.87
N GLN A 121 -9.30 23.37 -14.92
CA GLN A 121 -8.09 24.15 -15.10
C GLN A 121 -6.85 23.33 -14.74
N SER A 122 -5.81 23.36 -15.58
CA SER A 122 -4.55 22.68 -15.28
C SER A 122 -3.36 23.62 -15.43
N VAL A 123 -2.48 23.61 -14.43
CA VAL A 123 -1.24 24.40 -14.42
C VAL A 123 -0.06 23.45 -14.35
N THR A 124 0.84 23.54 -15.33
CA THR A 124 2.12 22.81 -15.31
C THR A 124 3.24 23.83 -15.17
N ILE A 125 3.98 23.73 -14.07
CA ILE A 125 5.22 24.49 -13.85
C ILE A 125 6.36 23.52 -14.09
N SER A 126 7.15 23.78 -15.14
CA SER A 126 8.28 22.92 -15.52
C SER A 126 9.50 23.78 -15.85
N GLN A 127 10.64 23.48 -15.24
CA GLN A 127 11.92 24.02 -15.66
C GLN A 127 12.61 23.02 -16.60
N THR A 128 12.98 23.46 -17.81
CA THR A 128 13.63 22.58 -18.80
C THR A 128 15.11 22.90 -18.91
N GLY A 129 15.97 21.98 -18.46
CA GLY A 129 17.42 22.05 -18.70
C GLY A 129 18.30 21.57 -17.55
N SER A 130 19.42 20.92 -17.88
CA SER A 130 20.31 20.19 -16.97
C SER A 130 21.24 21.07 -16.10
N GLY A 131 20.79 22.20 -15.55
CA GLY A 131 21.73 23.06 -14.82
C GLY A 131 21.23 24.36 -14.19
N GLY A 132 19.97 24.46 -13.78
CA GLY A 132 19.54 25.56 -12.91
C GLY A 132 18.59 25.03 -11.86
N ALA A 133 19.05 24.97 -10.61
CA ALA A 133 18.19 24.80 -9.45
C ALA A 133 17.20 25.98 -9.35
N PHE A 134 16.00 25.76 -8.84
CA PHE A 134 15.28 26.86 -8.22
C PHE A 134 16.11 27.36 -7.02
N PRO A 135 16.23 28.67 -6.77
CA PRO A 135 16.94 29.18 -5.59
C PRO A 135 16.24 28.72 -4.31
N ASP A 136 17.02 28.44 -3.25
CA ASP A 136 16.67 27.84 -1.93
C ASP A 136 15.51 28.48 -1.11
N ALA A 137 14.66 29.32 -1.70
CA ALA A 137 13.56 30.05 -1.02
C ALA A 137 12.42 30.49 -1.97
N MET A 138 12.02 29.66 -2.94
CA MET A 138 10.86 29.96 -3.81
C MET A 138 9.57 29.38 -3.20
N GLU A 139 8.52 30.20 -3.09
CA GLU A 139 7.20 29.79 -2.61
C GLU A 139 6.21 29.82 -3.79
N PHE A 140 5.61 28.68 -4.13
CA PHE A 140 4.54 28.60 -5.13
C PHE A 140 3.18 28.69 -4.45
N ARG A 141 2.33 29.63 -4.87
CA ARG A 141 0.95 29.77 -4.41
C ARG A 141 0.01 29.59 -5.59
N VAL A 142 -0.80 28.52 -5.56
CA VAL A 142 -1.74 28.20 -6.62
C VAL A 142 -3.14 28.09 -6.01
N ASP A 143 -4.04 28.96 -6.45
CA ASP A 143 -5.44 29.03 -6.05
C ASP A 143 -6.30 28.79 -7.31
N LEU A 144 -6.61 27.53 -7.61
CA LEU A 144 -7.54 27.16 -8.68
C LEU A 144 -8.94 27.10 -8.06
N ALA A 145 -9.87 27.88 -8.61
CA ALA A 145 -11.18 28.05 -7.99
C ALA A 145 -12.12 26.91 -8.46
N GLY A 146 -12.53 26.05 -7.51
CA GLY A 146 -13.84 25.36 -7.48
C GLY A 146 -14.25 24.34 -8.56
N GLY A 147 -13.45 24.06 -9.60
CA GLY A 147 -13.80 23.11 -10.67
C GLY A 147 -13.54 21.63 -10.31
N SER A 148 -14.42 20.71 -10.74
CA SER A 148 -14.16 19.26 -10.63
C SER A 148 -13.15 18.81 -11.70
N GLY A 149 -11.96 18.38 -11.29
CA GLY A 149 -10.91 17.87 -12.20
C GLY A 149 -9.86 18.90 -12.63
N ASP A 150 -9.58 19.87 -11.75
CA ASP A 150 -8.39 20.72 -11.82
C ASP A 150 -7.14 19.93 -11.40
N ALA A 151 -6.00 20.21 -12.01
CA ALA A 151 -4.73 19.52 -11.72
C ALA A 151 -3.54 20.49 -11.69
N LEU A 152 -2.81 20.54 -10.58
CA LEU A 152 -1.50 21.17 -10.47
C LEU A 152 -0.43 20.08 -10.51
N THR A 153 0.50 20.19 -11.46
CA THR A 153 1.71 19.35 -11.51
C THR A 153 2.92 20.25 -11.39
N ILE A 154 3.66 20.09 -10.29
CA ILE A 154 4.97 20.70 -10.08
C ILE A 154 5.98 19.59 -10.30
N VAL A 155 6.83 19.76 -11.30
CA VAL A 155 7.98 18.87 -11.55
C VAL A 155 9.21 19.61 -11.01
N GLY A 156 9.75 19.13 -9.88
CA GLY A 156 10.94 19.70 -9.26
C GLY A 156 12.16 19.68 -10.20
N THR A 157 13.08 20.62 -10.02
CA THR A 157 14.40 20.54 -10.66
C THR A 157 15.50 21.03 -9.72
N GLY A 158 16.35 20.08 -9.31
CA GLY A 158 17.52 20.20 -8.45
C GLY A 158 17.40 21.19 -7.28
N GLY A 159 17.23 20.71 -6.05
CA GLY A 159 17.32 21.54 -4.83
C GLY A 159 16.51 20.96 -3.67
N ASN A 160 16.50 21.63 -2.51
CA ASN A 160 15.54 21.32 -1.47
C ASN A 160 14.32 22.22 -1.67
N ASP A 161 13.22 21.71 -2.21
CA ASP A 161 12.03 22.51 -2.48
C ASP A 161 11.01 22.42 -1.31
N THR A 162 10.33 23.53 -1.02
CA THR A 162 9.19 23.57 -0.08
C THR A 162 7.95 24.00 -0.84
N ILE A 163 6.95 23.12 -0.94
CA ILE A 163 5.73 23.36 -1.72
C ILE A 163 4.53 23.38 -0.76
N ALA A 164 3.79 24.50 -0.75
CA ALA A 164 2.59 24.72 0.09
C ALA A 164 1.33 24.88 -0.78
N PHE A 165 0.16 24.37 -0.34
CA PHE A 165 -1.01 24.16 -1.21
C PHE A 165 -2.28 24.99 -0.91
N GLY A 166 -3.12 25.08 -1.96
CA GLY A 166 -4.52 25.50 -1.98
C GLY A 166 -5.44 24.40 -2.56
N THR A 167 -6.68 24.75 -2.92
CA THR A 167 -7.91 23.97 -2.73
C THR A 167 -8.24 22.75 -3.62
N ASN A 168 -7.44 22.32 -4.60
CA ASN A 168 -7.82 21.24 -5.55
C ASN A 168 -6.71 20.20 -5.71
N GLY A 169 -7.04 18.94 -6.03
CA GLY A 169 -6.11 17.80 -6.11
C GLY A 169 -4.84 18.03 -6.94
N ILE A 170 -3.69 17.62 -6.38
CA ILE A 170 -2.34 17.96 -6.84
C ILE A 170 -1.50 16.70 -6.84
N THR A 171 -0.67 16.55 -7.86
CA THR A 171 0.42 15.56 -7.87
C THR A 171 1.74 16.31 -7.86
N ILE A 172 2.55 16.09 -6.83
CA ILE A 172 3.92 16.63 -6.72
C ILE A 172 4.90 15.50 -7.00
N ASP A 173 5.85 15.75 -7.89
CA ASP A 173 6.95 14.85 -8.23
C ASP A 173 8.25 15.59 -7.88
N GLY A 174 8.87 15.17 -6.76
CA GLY A 174 10.14 15.71 -6.26
C GLY A 174 11.33 15.35 -7.14
N ASP A 175 12.51 15.88 -6.82
CA ASP A 175 13.69 15.71 -7.67
C ASP A 175 14.75 14.75 -7.12
N ASN A 176 16.05 14.97 -7.35
CA ASN A 176 17.11 14.11 -6.81
C ASN A 176 17.79 14.74 -5.57
N ALA A 177 17.09 15.58 -4.83
CA ALA A 177 17.55 16.24 -3.62
C ALA A 177 16.46 16.22 -2.53
N ALA A 178 16.85 16.59 -1.30
CA ALA A 178 16.02 16.46 -0.11
C ALA A 178 14.85 17.47 -0.08
N ASP A 179 13.64 17.01 -0.32
CA ASP A 179 12.41 17.81 -0.46
C ASP A 179 11.56 17.81 0.82
N VAL A 180 10.91 18.94 1.12
CA VAL A 180 9.95 19.07 2.22
C VAL A 180 8.57 19.43 1.67
N ILE A 181 7.66 18.47 1.70
CA ILE A 181 6.27 18.63 1.28
C ILE A 181 5.40 18.72 2.54
N ASP A 182 4.93 19.93 2.87
CA ASP A 182 4.27 20.22 4.15
C ASP A 182 2.91 20.91 3.96
N GLN A 183 1.82 20.23 4.36
CA GLN A 183 0.45 20.74 4.34
C GLN A 183 0.04 21.54 5.62
N THR A 184 0.89 21.64 6.65
CA THR A 184 0.54 22.07 8.02
C THR A 184 0.00 23.51 8.17
N GLY A 185 0.01 24.31 7.10
CA GLY A 185 -0.49 25.69 7.06
C GLY A 185 -1.74 25.93 6.21
N ALA A 186 -2.27 24.93 5.50
CA ALA A 186 -3.42 25.11 4.62
C ALA A 186 -4.73 25.21 5.42
N ALA A 187 -5.55 26.22 5.12
CA ALA A 187 -6.83 26.44 5.77
C ALA A 187 -7.90 25.46 5.25
N GLY A 188 -7.75 24.17 5.57
CA GLY A 188 -8.69 23.10 5.27
C GLY A 188 -8.80 22.74 3.78
N VAL A 189 -8.74 21.44 3.48
CA VAL A 189 -9.08 20.91 2.15
C VAL A 189 -10.60 21.12 1.92
N PRO A 190 -11.05 21.72 0.79
CA PRO A 190 -12.48 21.85 0.52
C PRO A 190 -13.14 20.49 0.34
N ALA A 191 -14.43 20.45 0.66
CA ALA A 191 -15.26 19.30 0.37
C ALA A 191 -15.23 18.95 -1.14
N GLY A 192 -14.73 17.77 -1.49
CA GLY A 192 -14.74 17.24 -2.86
C GLY A 192 -13.40 16.78 -3.44
N VAL A 193 -12.27 17.01 -2.76
CA VAL A 193 -11.00 16.35 -3.12
C VAL A 193 -11.03 14.93 -2.56
N GLU A 194 -10.97 13.92 -3.43
CA GLU A 194 -11.06 12.50 -3.02
C GLU A 194 -9.69 11.88 -2.70
N SER A 195 -8.60 12.39 -3.28
CA SER A 195 -7.23 11.92 -3.03
C SER A 195 -6.18 12.98 -3.35
N PHE A 196 -5.07 13.00 -2.61
CA PHE A 196 -3.86 13.80 -2.88
C PHE A 196 -2.64 12.87 -2.96
N ALA A 197 -1.73 13.11 -3.91
CA ALA A 197 -0.56 12.26 -4.11
C ALA A 197 0.74 13.08 -4.19
N ALA A 198 1.80 12.63 -3.52
CA ALA A 198 3.10 13.28 -3.54
C ALA A 198 4.24 12.25 -3.57
N LYS A 199 5.31 12.58 -4.28
CA LYS A 199 6.53 11.79 -4.41
C LYS A 199 7.75 12.61 -3.96
N GLY A 200 8.62 12.04 -3.14
CA GLY A 200 9.86 12.64 -2.64
C GLY A 200 10.97 12.68 -3.70
N GLY A 201 11.15 11.57 -4.41
CA GLY A 201 12.18 11.45 -5.43
C GLY A 201 13.45 10.82 -4.86
N ALA A 202 14.62 11.18 -5.38
CA ALA A 202 15.86 10.72 -4.74
C ALA A 202 16.30 11.73 -3.68
N GLY A 203 16.65 11.32 -2.48
CA GLY A 203 16.89 12.29 -1.42
C GLY A 203 16.65 11.71 -0.04
N ASN A 204 16.64 12.57 0.96
CA ASN A 204 16.09 12.22 2.26
C ASN A 204 14.99 13.23 2.49
N ASP A 205 13.76 12.82 2.22
CA ASP A 205 12.63 13.69 2.03
C ASP A 205 11.75 13.70 3.27
N THR A 206 10.94 14.74 3.40
CA THR A 206 9.91 14.82 4.45
C THR A 206 8.58 15.16 3.81
N LEU A 207 7.67 14.19 3.81
CA LEU A 207 6.32 14.30 3.29
C LEU A 207 5.35 14.28 4.48
N SER A 208 4.50 15.31 4.65
CA SER A 208 3.56 15.37 5.77
C SER A 208 2.17 15.84 5.33
N GLY A 209 1.18 15.05 5.73
CA GLY A 209 -0.21 15.11 5.26
C GLY A 209 -1.13 16.10 5.98
N ASP A 210 -0.83 16.54 7.21
CA ASP A 210 -1.66 17.54 7.90
C ASP A 210 -1.00 18.19 9.13
N GLY A 211 -1.36 19.46 9.40
CA GLY A 211 -1.05 20.16 10.63
C GLY A 211 -2.04 19.86 11.77
N PRO A 212 -1.67 20.11 13.03
CA PRO A 212 -2.48 19.74 14.19
C PRO A 212 -3.84 20.47 14.19
N GLY A 213 -4.93 19.75 13.90
CA GLY A 213 -6.31 20.19 14.14
C GLY A 213 -7.25 20.27 12.93
N ALA A 214 -6.87 19.77 11.75
CA ALA A 214 -7.82 19.56 10.66
C ALA A 214 -8.71 18.35 10.96
N ALA A 215 -10.03 18.54 10.89
CA ALA A 215 -11.01 17.48 11.01
C ALA A 215 -11.55 17.16 9.61
N PHE A 216 -11.20 15.97 9.10
CA PHE A 216 -11.61 15.30 7.85
C PHE A 216 -10.97 15.79 6.54
N GLY A 217 -10.67 14.84 5.64
CA GLY A 217 -10.10 15.16 4.33
C GLY A 217 -10.15 14.06 3.25
N PRO A 218 -9.04 13.85 2.52
CA PRO A 218 -8.88 12.79 1.53
C PRO A 218 -7.96 11.65 2.00
N ARG A 219 -7.98 10.53 1.27
CA ARG A 219 -6.91 9.53 1.29
C ARG A 219 -5.66 10.12 0.64
N LEU A 220 -4.54 10.15 1.35
CA LEU A 220 -3.24 10.52 0.80
C LEU A 220 -2.55 9.32 0.16
N ALA A 221 -1.72 9.59 -0.84
CA ALA A 221 -0.78 8.64 -1.43
C ALA A 221 0.60 9.31 -1.44
N LEU A 222 1.39 9.06 -0.41
CA LEU A 222 2.72 9.65 -0.23
C LEU A 222 3.77 8.57 -0.48
N ASP A 223 4.80 8.90 -1.26
CA ASP A 223 5.85 7.98 -1.71
C ASP A 223 7.21 8.67 -1.57
N GLY A 224 8.09 8.17 -0.69
CA GLY A 224 9.43 8.73 -0.47
C GLY A 224 10.36 8.52 -1.66
N GLU A 225 10.17 7.42 -2.39
CA GLU A 225 11.03 6.92 -3.46
C GLU A 225 12.43 6.47 -3.01
N ALA A 226 13.48 7.30 -3.04
CA ALA A 226 14.84 6.83 -2.86
C ALA A 226 15.65 7.65 -1.87
N GLY A 227 15.78 7.16 -0.65
CA GLY A 227 16.79 7.45 0.34
C GLY A 227 16.17 7.29 1.71
N ASN A 228 16.54 8.11 2.69
CA ASN A 228 15.99 7.91 4.04
C ASN A 228 14.95 9.00 4.34
N ASP A 229 13.69 8.63 4.20
CA ASP A 229 12.56 9.54 4.13
C ASP A 229 11.75 9.54 5.43
N THR A 230 10.99 10.62 5.63
CA THR A 230 10.00 10.73 6.70
C THR A 230 8.65 11.02 6.07
N VAL A 231 7.72 10.08 6.18
CA VAL A 231 6.41 10.14 5.53
C VAL A 231 5.32 10.08 6.59
N GLU A 232 4.46 11.09 6.66
CA GLU A 232 3.39 11.23 7.66
C GLU A 232 2.02 11.41 6.99
N GLY A 233 1.07 10.51 7.23
CA GLY A 233 -0.28 10.53 6.62
C GLY A 233 -1.21 11.58 7.23
N GLY A 234 -1.24 11.71 8.55
CA GLY A 234 -2.07 12.72 9.20
C GLY A 234 -3.42 12.15 9.62
N ASN A 235 -4.56 12.70 9.18
CA ASN A 235 -5.86 12.05 9.41
C ASN A 235 -6.44 11.61 8.07
N GLY A 236 -7.03 10.43 8.01
CA GLY A 236 -7.52 9.85 6.76
C GLY A 236 -7.14 8.38 6.68
N ASP A 237 -7.65 7.69 5.67
CA ASP A 237 -7.17 6.35 5.33
C ASP A 237 -6.10 6.53 4.25
N ASP A 238 -4.82 6.55 4.62
CA ASP A 238 -3.71 6.96 3.77
C ASP A 238 -2.94 5.76 3.19
N ALA A 239 -2.21 6.00 2.10
CA ALA A 239 -1.24 5.09 1.53
C ALA A 239 0.15 5.75 1.61
N LEU A 240 1.06 5.11 2.32
CA LEU A 240 2.40 5.61 2.62
C LEU A 240 3.41 4.60 2.08
N GLU A 241 4.34 5.04 1.25
CA GLU A 241 5.45 4.25 0.71
C GLU A 241 6.76 4.95 1.07
N GLY A 242 7.71 4.23 1.67
CA GLY A 242 9.06 4.73 1.97
C GLY A 242 9.93 4.66 0.73
N GLY A 243 10.14 3.44 0.24
CA GLY A 243 10.88 3.17 -1.00
C GLY A 243 12.25 2.54 -0.72
N ASP A 244 13.31 3.03 -1.34
CA ASP A 244 14.68 2.55 -1.15
C ASP A 244 15.39 3.36 -0.04
N GLY A 245 15.68 2.78 1.12
CA GLY A 245 16.50 3.36 2.18
C GLY A 245 15.92 3.14 3.56
N ASP A 246 16.49 3.75 4.61
CA ASP A 246 15.98 3.55 5.97
C ASP A 246 14.93 4.63 6.30
N ASP A 247 13.66 4.28 6.15
CA ASP A 247 12.54 5.23 6.17
C ASP A 247 11.83 5.32 7.53
N THR A 248 11.07 6.40 7.73
CA THR A 248 10.16 6.57 8.88
C THR A 248 8.76 6.91 8.40
N LEU A 249 7.82 5.99 8.60
CA LEU A 249 6.42 6.13 8.19
C LEU A 249 5.53 6.28 9.43
N ARG A 250 4.63 7.28 9.41
CA ARG A 250 3.60 7.51 10.43
C ARG A 250 2.22 7.59 9.78
N GLY A 251 1.35 6.63 10.06
CA GLY A 251 -0.03 6.59 9.57
C GLY A 251 -0.81 7.81 10.04
N GLY A 252 -0.99 7.89 11.36
CA GLY A 252 -1.69 8.99 12.00
C GLY A 252 -3.06 8.53 12.46
N GLY A 253 -4.13 9.06 11.89
CA GLY A 253 -5.50 8.78 12.30
C GLY A 253 -6.35 8.22 11.17
N GLY A 254 -6.72 6.95 11.19
CA GLY A 254 -7.57 6.31 10.18
C GLY A 254 -7.10 4.91 9.87
N GLY A 255 -7.53 4.32 8.77
CA GLY A 255 -7.06 2.99 8.34
C GLY A 255 -5.99 3.11 7.28
N ASP A 256 -4.72 3.13 7.68
CA ASP A 256 -3.61 3.41 6.80
C ASP A 256 -3.00 2.15 6.17
N THR A 257 -2.41 2.28 4.99
CA THR A 257 -1.59 1.26 4.34
C THR A 257 -0.15 1.76 4.25
N LEU A 258 0.77 1.08 4.93
CA LEU A 258 2.17 1.49 5.07
C LEU A 258 3.10 0.45 4.41
N THR A 259 3.93 0.89 3.48
CA THR A 259 4.92 0.07 2.78
C THR A 259 6.30 0.67 3.02
N GLY A 260 7.12 0.02 3.84
CA GLY A 260 8.48 0.51 4.11
C GLY A 260 9.34 0.51 2.84
N GLY A 261 9.37 -0.63 2.16
CA GLY A 261 10.17 -0.80 0.95
C GLY A 261 11.45 -1.58 1.27
N ALA A 262 12.59 -1.12 0.74
CA ALA A 262 13.88 -1.75 0.93
C ALA A 262 14.74 -0.96 1.91
N GLY A 263 15.01 -1.51 3.10
CA GLY A 263 15.91 -0.86 4.04
C GLY A 263 15.65 -1.30 5.47
N ASN A 264 15.79 -0.40 6.44
CA ASN A 264 15.43 -0.70 7.82
C ASN A 264 14.46 0.37 8.30
N ASP A 265 13.17 0.07 8.21
CA ASP A 265 12.15 1.09 8.29
C ASP A 265 11.53 1.19 9.70
N GLY A 266 11.19 2.39 10.12
CA GLY A 266 10.34 2.64 11.27
C GLY A 266 8.90 2.86 10.82
N ILE A 267 8.01 1.90 11.08
CA ILE A 267 6.61 1.93 10.64
C ILE A 267 5.71 2.04 11.87
N ASP A 268 4.97 3.14 11.98
CA ASP A 268 4.04 3.39 13.08
C ASP A 268 2.66 3.76 12.51
N GLY A 269 1.67 2.87 12.62
CA GLY A 269 0.29 3.17 12.15
C GLY A 269 -0.40 4.25 13.00
N GLU A 270 0.07 4.44 14.24
CA GLU A 270 -0.51 5.33 15.23
C GLU A 270 -1.96 4.96 15.64
N ALA A 271 -2.99 5.61 15.10
CA ALA A 271 -4.36 5.45 15.55
C ALA A 271 -5.30 5.02 14.43
N GLY A 272 -5.75 3.77 14.50
CA GLY A 272 -6.90 3.31 13.74
C GLY A 272 -6.82 1.84 13.47
N THR A 273 -6.91 1.42 12.21
CA THR A 273 -6.76 0.01 11.85
C THR A 273 -5.88 -0.09 10.64
N ASP A 274 -4.60 -0.28 10.90
CA ASP A 274 -3.54 -0.03 9.95
C ASP A 274 -3.01 -1.34 9.36
N THR A 275 -2.48 -1.25 8.15
CA THR A 275 -1.96 -2.39 7.38
C THR A 275 -0.54 -2.11 6.98
N VAL A 276 0.39 -2.98 7.37
CA VAL A 276 1.74 -2.99 6.78
C VAL A 276 1.75 -3.92 5.57
N SER A 277 2.32 -3.49 4.46
CA SER A 277 2.38 -4.26 3.22
C SER A 277 3.81 -4.59 2.82
N TYR A 278 4.03 -5.85 2.43
CA TYR A 278 5.27 -6.38 1.88
C TYR A 278 5.11 -6.92 0.46
N GLU A 279 4.05 -6.54 -0.26
CA GLU A 279 3.74 -7.04 -1.61
C GLU A 279 4.92 -6.83 -2.60
N GLY A 280 5.68 -5.74 -2.42
CA GLY A 280 6.87 -5.40 -3.21
C GLY A 280 8.16 -6.13 -2.80
N ALA A 281 8.17 -6.84 -1.67
CA ALA A 281 9.38 -7.48 -1.14
C ALA A 281 9.84 -8.67 -2.02
N VAL A 282 11.16 -8.79 -2.18
CA VAL A 282 11.77 -9.79 -3.06
C VAL A 282 11.94 -11.14 -2.32
N PRO A 283 11.78 -12.29 -3.00
CA PRO A 283 11.95 -13.62 -2.40
C PRO A 283 13.25 -13.79 -1.59
N PRO A 284 13.25 -14.59 -0.50
CA PRO A 284 12.43 -15.79 -0.31
C PRO A 284 11.10 -15.62 0.44
N GLY A 285 10.74 -14.42 0.88
CA GLY A 285 9.57 -14.13 1.71
C GLY A 285 9.92 -13.20 2.86
N VAL A 286 8.92 -12.84 3.67
CA VAL A 286 9.04 -11.98 4.86
C VAL A 286 8.69 -12.70 6.15
N THR A 287 9.19 -12.20 7.27
CA THR A 287 8.83 -12.67 8.61
C THR A 287 8.42 -11.50 9.48
N VAL A 288 7.15 -11.44 9.84
CA VAL A 288 6.54 -10.31 10.56
C VAL A 288 5.85 -10.82 11.81
N ASP A 289 6.11 -10.18 12.95
CA ASP A 289 5.42 -10.39 14.22
C ASP A 289 4.94 -9.06 14.79
N LEU A 290 3.63 -8.82 14.76
CA LEU A 290 3.00 -7.57 15.23
C LEU A 290 3.07 -7.40 16.77
N SER A 291 3.46 -8.44 17.52
CA SER A 291 3.74 -8.30 18.96
C SER A 291 5.14 -7.75 19.25
N VAL A 292 6.02 -7.69 18.24
CA VAL A 292 7.39 -7.20 18.34
C VAL A 292 7.47 -5.78 17.78
N THR A 293 7.52 -4.78 18.68
CA THR A 293 7.55 -3.37 18.29
C THR A 293 8.96 -2.78 18.15
N THR A 294 9.99 -3.61 18.27
CA THR A 294 11.38 -3.23 18.00
C THR A 294 11.79 -3.76 16.64
N ALA A 295 12.90 -3.27 16.09
CA ALA A 295 13.47 -3.80 14.85
C ALA A 295 13.50 -5.34 14.85
N GLN A 296 12.85 -5.92 13.84
CA GLN A 296 12.77 -7.35 13.57
C GLN A 296 13.28 -7.62 12.16
N ASN A 297 13.92 -8.77 11.95
CA ASN A 297 14.41 -9.13 10.62
C ASN A 297 13.24 -9.59 9.76
N THR A 298 12.70 -8.67 8.96
CA THR A 298 11.58 -8.88 8.05
C THR A 298 11.99 -9.56 6.76
N GLY A 299 13.27 -9.91 6.59
CA GLY A 299 13.74 -10.69 5.45
C GLY A 299 13.81 -9.85 4.19
N GLY A 300 12.89 -10.06 3.24
CA GLY A 300 12.83 -9.32 1.98
C GLY A 300 12.64 -7.81 2.11
N GLY A 301 12.10 -7.33 3.23
CA GLY A 301 11.98 -5.90 3.57
C GLY A 301 13.18 -5.31 4.35
N GLY A 302 14.04 -6.16 4.91
CA GLY A 302 15.19 -5.75 5.70
C GLY A 302 15.00 -5.91 7.22
N SER A 303 15.17 -4.84 8.00
CA SER A 303 15.04 -4.89 9.48
C SER A 303 14.12 -3.81 10.03
N ASP A 304 12.82 -4.04 9.96
CA ASP A 304 11.82 -3.01 10.25
C ASP A 304 11.38 -3.02 11.72
N ALA A 305 11.05 -1.85 12.26
CA ALA A 305 10.39 -1.68 13.54
C ALA A 305 8.93 -1.29 13.30
N ILE A 306 8.00 -2.19 13.61
CA ILE A 306 6.58 -2.03 13.30
C ILE A 306 5.80 -1.84 14.61
N SER A 307 5.00 -0.78 14.73
CA SER A 307 4.14 -0.54 15.89
C SER A 307 2.78 -0.02 15.50
N ASN A 308 1.77 -0.29 16.35
CA ASN A 308 0.39 0.18 16.16
C ASN A 308 -0.14 -0.16 14.75
N VAL A 309 0.04 -1.42 14.34
CA VAL A 309 -0.46 -1.96 13.09
C VAL A 309 -1.21 -3.25 13.41
N GLU A 310 -2.38 -3.42 12.80
CA GLU A 310 -3.27 -4.56 13.03
C GLU A 310 -3.21 -5.60 11.91
N ASN A 311 -2.86 -5.19 10.69
CA ASN A 311 -2.95 -6.07 9.52
C ASN A 311 -1.61 -6.19 8.80
N VAL A 312 -1.40 -7.33 8.15
CA VAL A 312 -0.19 -7.58 7.36
C VAL A 312 -0.57 -8.16 6.01
N VAL A 313 -0.02 -7.59 4.95
CA VAL A 313 0.04 -8.21 3.62
C VAL A 313 1.45 -8.73 3.39
N GLY A 314 1.54 -10.02 3.07
CA GLY A 314 2.77 -10.72 2.72
C GLY A 314 3.36 -10.29 1.39
N SER A 315 4.40 -11.00 0.98
CA SER A 315 5.12 -10.84 -0.27
C SER A 315 4.69 -11.92 -1.28
N SER A 316 5.42 -12.06 -2.39
CA SER A 316 5.25 -13.18 -3.32
C SER A 316 6.12 -14.41 -2.98
N GLY A 317 6.74 -14.41 -1.79
CA GLY A 317 7.58 -15.47 -1.27
C GLY A 317 6.88 -16.29 -0.19
N ASN A 318 7.60 -17.23 0.41
CA ASN A 318 7.04 -18.00 1.53
C ASN A 318 7.17 -17.19 2.82
N ASP A 319 6.06 -16.68 3.31
CA ASP A 319 6.00 -15.75 4.42
C ASP A 319 5.74 -16.43 5.77
N THR A 320 6.08 -15.73 6.84
CA THR A 320 5.69 -16.08 8.20
C THR A 320 5.10 -14.84 8.87
N LEU A 321 3.77 -14.79 8.96
CA LEU A 321 3.02 -13.65 9.46
C LEU A 321 2.37 -14.00 10.80
N ARG A 322 2.63 -13.17 11.83
CA ARG A 322 2.10 -13.36 13.18
C ARG A 322 1.37 -12.08 13.61
N GLY A 323 0.09 -12.25 13.93
CA GLY A 323 -0.80 -11.22 14.47
C GLY A 323 -0.43 -10.78 15.89
N SER A 324 -1.25 -9.94 16.49
CA SER A 324 -1.08 -9.43 17.85
C SER A 324 -1.93 -10.21 18.85
N SER A 325 -2.66 -9.54 19.74
CA SER A 325 -3.67 -10.17 20.61
C SER A 325 -5.05 -9.52 20.43
N GLY A 326 -5.15 -8.60 19.47
CA GLY A 326 -6.38 -8.01 18.99
C GLY A 326 -6.71 -8.58 17.61
N PRO A 327 -7.84 -8.20 17.00
CA PRO A 327 -8.24 -8.71 15.70
C PRO A 327 -7.23 -8.28 14.61
N ASN A 328 -6.79 -9.24 13.80
CA ASN A 328 -5.86 -9.03 12.69
C ASN A 328 -6.43 -9.54 11.36
N VAL A 329 -6.01 -8.93 10.26
CA VAL A 329 -6.11 -9.48 8.90
C VAL A 329 -4.71 -9.81 8.41
N LEU A 330 -4.44 -11.09 8.15
CA LEU A 330 -3.17 -11.59 7.64
C LEU A 330 -3.40 -12.19 6.24
N LEU A 331 -2.73 -11.63 5.24
CA LEU A 331 -2.80 -12.07 3.84
C LEU A 331 -1.45 -12.63 3.41
N GLY A 332 -1.37 -13.92 3.09
CA GLY A 332 -0.16 -14.61 2.64
C GLY A 332 0.28 -14.21 1.23
N SER A 333 -0.68 -14.23 0.28
CA SER A 333 -0.48 -13.92 -1.14
C SER A 333 0.07 -15.11 -1.94
N LEU A 334 1.23 -15.01 -2.58
CA LEU A 334 1.81 -16.14 -3.32
C LEU A 334 2.88 -16.77 -2.44
N GLY A 335 2.84 -18.07 -2.19
CA GLY A 335 3.85 -18.67 -1.33
C GLY A 335 3.35 -19.91 -0.62
N ASN A 336 4.21 -20.58 0.14
CA ASN A 336 3.75 -21.53 1.13
C ASN A 336 3.96 -20.86 2.48
N ASP A 337 2.89 -20.30 3.01
CA ASP A 337 2.93 -19.32 4.07
C ASP A 337 2.58 -19.93 5.42
N VAL A 338 3.03 -19.26 6.47
CA VAL A 338 2.67 -19.59 7.85
C VAL A 338 1.98 -18.38 8.45
N LEU A 339 0.68 -18.50 8.71
CA LEU A 339 -0.14 -17.44 9.27
C LEU A 339 -0.60 -17.81 10.68
N GLU A 340 -0.36 -16.95 11.66
CA GLU A 340 -0.73 -17.16 13.06
C GLU A 340 -1.44 -15.91 13.62
N GLY A 341 -2.75 -16.01 13.89
CA GLY A 341 -3.56 -14.90 14.42
C GLY A 341 -3.27 -14.58 15.89
N ARG A 342 -3.24 -15.64 16.71
CA ARG A 342 -3.12 -15.66 18.19
C ARG A 342 -4.45 -15.40 18.88
N ASP A 343 -4.51 -14.48 19.84
CA ASP A 343 -5.79 -14.12 20.46
C ASP A 343 -6.43 -13.03 19.60
N GLY A 344 -7.73 -13.07 19.37
CA GLY A 344 -8.37 -12.10 18.49
C GLY A 344 -9.54 -12.74 17.74
N ASN A 345 -10.27 -11.95 16.96
CA ASN A 345 -11.13 -12.54 15.94
C ASN A 345 -10.47 -12.23 14.61
N ASP A 346 -9.69 -13.18 14.12
CA ASP A 346 -8.73 -12.94 13.06
C ASP A 346 -9.25 -13.42 11.70
N GLN A 347 -8.71 -12.82 10.64
CA GLN A 347 -8.89 -13.28 9.27
C GLN A 347 -7.53 -13.66 8.70
N LEU A 348 -7.34 -14.96 8.47
CA LEU A 348 -6.13 -15.52 7.87
C LEU A 348 -6.48 -16.01 6.45
N ILE A 349 -5.80 -15.46 5.46
CA ILE A 349 -6.04 -15.74 4.04
C ILE A 349 -4.70 -16.17 3.42
N GLY A 350 -4.58 -17.43 3.02
CA GLY A 350 -3.35 -17.98 2.41
C GLY A 350 -3.14 -17.51 0.97
N GLU A 351 -4.19 -17.60 0.15
CA GLU A 351 -4.17 -17.39 -1.32
C GLU A 351 -3.50 -18.53 -2.10
N GLU A 352 -2.42 -18.33 -2.86
CA GLU A 352 -1.83 -19.40 -3.69
C GLU A 352 -0.70 -20.12 -2.95
N GLY A 353 -0.87 -21.43 -2.72
CA GLY A 353 0.20 -22.33 -2.30
C GLY A 353 -0.23 -23.36 -1.27
N ASN A 354 0.68 -23.83 -0.42
CA ASN A 354 0.34 -24.82 0.61
C ASN A 354 0.61 -24.20 1.98
N ASP A 355 -0.43 -23.64 2.55
CA ASP A 355 -0.32 -22.74 3.68
C ASP A 355 -0.62 -23.44 5.00
N ALA A 356 -0.03 -22.93 6.06
CA ALA A 356 -0.28 -23.36 7.43
C ALA A 356 -0.93 -22.22 8.21
N LEU A 357 -2.21 -22.38 8.54
CA LEU A 357 -3.02 -21.36 9.21
C LEU A 357 -3.32 -21.79 10.64
N ALA A 358 -3.04 -20.92 11.61
CA ALA A 358 -3.40 -21.08 13.01
C ALA A 358 -4.12 -19.82 13.49
N GLY A 359 -5.45 -19.90 13.66
CA GLY A 359 -6.25 -18.78 14.18
C GLY A 359 -5.83 -18.44 15.60
N GLY A 360 -5.98 -19.40 16.51
CA GLY A 360 -5.63 -19.25 17.92
C GLY A 360 -6.91 -19.10 18.74
N GLY A 361 -6.94 -18.19 19.70
CA GLY A 361 -8.09 -17.95 20.55
C GLY A 361 -9.03 -16.88 19.99
N GLY A 362 -10.34 -17.12 20.05
CA GLY A 362 -11.38 -16.23 19.53
C GLY A 362 -12.06 -16.80 18.29
N ASP A 363 -12.96 -16.04 17.67
CA ASP A 363 -13.78 -16.54 16.56
C ASP A 363 -13.13 -16.16 15.22
N ASP A 364 -12.38 -17.10 14.64
CA ASP A 364 -11.52 -16.82 13.49
C ASP A 364 -12.12 -17.23 12.14
N ARG A 365 -11.59 -16.63 11.07
CA ARG A 365 -11.80 -17.07 9.69
C ARG A 365 -10.47 -17.49 9.08
N LEU A 366 -10.37 -18.77 8.73
CA LEU A 366 -9.23 -19.35 8.02
C LEU A 366 -9.66 -19.71 6.60
N ASP A 367 -9.01 -19.10 5.62
CA ASP A 367 -9.20 -19.34 4.18
C ASP A 367 -7.86 -19.76 3.59
N GLY A 368 -7.69 -21.05 3.25
CA GLY A 368 -6.44 -21.55 2.69
C GLY A 368 -6.19 -20.98 1.30
N GLY A 369 -7.15 -21.17 0.41
CA GLY A 369 -7.10 -20.65 -0.96
C GLY A 369 -6.83 -21.75 -1.97
N ASP A 370 -5.94 -21.49 -2.91
CA ASP A 370 -5.53 -22.43 -3.95
C ASP A 370 -4.32 -23.25 -3.49
N GLY A 371 -4.54 -24.55 -3.27
CA GLY A 371 -3.45 -25.52 -3.10
C GLY A 371 -3.82 -26.59 -2.08
N VAL A 372 -2.92 -26.88 -1.14
CA VAL A 372 -3.15 -27.93 -0.12
C VAL A 372 -2.83 -27.38 1.26
N ASP A 373 -3.86 -26.89 1.92
CA ASP A 373 -3.72 -26.04 3.09
C ASP A 373 -3.99 -26.79 4.40
N THR A 374 -3.39 -26.30 5.49
CA THR A 374 -3.44 -26.93 6.80
C THR A 374 -3.95 -25.98 7.85
N ALA A 375 -5.10 -26.29 8.45
CA ALA A 375 -5.53 -25.67 9.70
C ALA A 375 -4.82 -26.34 10.88
N SER A 376 -4.18 -25.55 11.74
CA SER A 376 -3.32 -26.00 12.82
C SER A 376 -3.82 -25.53 14.19
N PHE A 377 -4.26 -26.48 15.01
CA PHE A 377 -4.69 -26.29 16.40
C PHE A 377 -3.62 -26.76 17.41
N VAL A 378 -2.37 -26.73 16.96
CA VAL A 378 -1.22 -27.34 17.65
C VAL A 378 -0.98 -26.75 19.03
N ALA A 379 -1.19 -25.44 19.15
CA ALA A 379 -0.97 -24.68 20.36
C ALA A 379 -2.12 -24.80 21.35
N SER A 380 -3.20 -25.51 21.00
CA SER A 380 -4.41 -25.46 21.80
C SER A 380 -4.25 -26.06 23.20
N GLY A 381 -4.75 -25.32 24.18
CA GLY A 381 -4.81 -25.74 25.57
C GLY A 381 -5.90 -26.76 25.90
N SER A 382 -6.72 -27.15 24.91
CA SER A 382 -7.80 -28.14 25.08
C SER A 382 -8.03 -28.94 23.80
N GLY A 383 -8.92 -29.94 23.84
CA GLY A 383 -9.29 -30.72 22.66
C GLY A 383 -10.18 -29.91 21.72
N VAL A 384 -9.96 -30.05 20.41
CA VAL A 384 -10.68 -29.32 19.37
C VAL A 384 -11.67 -30.20 18.62
N SER A 385 -12.71 -29.58 18.07
CA SER A 385 -13.68 -30.23 17.20
C SER A 385 -13.71 -29.54 15.85
N VAL A 386 -13.12 -30.19 14.84
CA VAL A 386 -12.94 -29.66 13.47
C VAL A 386 -13.75 -30.49 12.48
N ASN A 387 -14.45 -29.81 11.56
CA ASN A 387 -15.22 -30.45 10.50
C ASN A 387 -15.03 -29.68 9.18
N LEU A 388 -14.20 -30.23 8.28
CA LEU A 388 -13.90 -29.65 6.97
C LEU A 388 -15.12 -29.68 6.04
N ALA A 389 -15.95 -30.72 6.09
CA ALA A 389 -17.18 -30.78 5.30
C ALA A 389 -18.21 -29.70 5.71
N ALA A 390 -18.22 -29.31 6.98
CA ALA A 390 -19.06 -28.22 7.48
C ALA A 390 -18.39 -26.85 7.40
N GLY A 391 -17.07 -26.79 7.20
CA GLY A 391 -16.29 -25.56 7.21
C GLY A 391 -16.23 -24.89 8.60
N THR A 392 -16.12 -25.68 9.67
CA THR A 392 -16.17 -25.17 11.05
C THR A 392 -15.14 -25.81 11.97
N ALA A 393 -14.61 -25.05 12.91
CA ALA A 393 -13.83 -25.56 14.04
C ALA A 393 -14.30 -24.96 15.38
N SER A 394 -13.98 -25.64 16.48
CA SER A 394 -14.24 -25.13 17.82
C SER A 394 -13.27 -25.72 18.85
N GLY A 395 -13.12 -25.04 19.99
CA GLY A 395 -12.22 -25.43 21.08
C GLY A 395 -11.42 -24.25 21.61
N GLU A 396 -11.05 -23.33 20.71
CA GLU A 396 -10.39 -22.05 21.01
C GLU A 396 -11.28 -20.84 20.69
N GLY A 397 -12.41 -21.10 20.05
CA GLY A 397 -13.51 -20.21 19.75
C GLY A 397 -14.46 -20.92 18.80
N SER A 398 -15.14 -20.19 17.92
CA SER A 398 -16.01 -20.72 16.88
C SER A 398 -15.53 -20.28 15.49
N ASP A 399 -14.64 -21.07 14.90
CA ASP A 399 -13.95 -20.70 13.67
C ASP A 399 -14.70 -21.16 12.41
N THR A 400 -14.49 -20.41 11.33
CA THR A 400 -14.91 -20.79 9.98
C THR A 400 -13.70 -21.20 9.14
N LEU A 401 -13.83 -22.30 8.41
CA LEU A 401 -12.79 -22.85 7.56
C LEU A 401 -13.26 -22.86 6.11
N ALA A 402 -12.44 -22.35 5.20
CA ALA A 402 -12.65 -22.38 3.76
C ALA A 402 -11.37 -22.87 3.07
N ALA A 403 -11.52 -23.70 2.04
CA ALA A 403 -10.41 -24.24 1.26
C ALA A 403 -9.27 -24.79 2.15
N ILE A 404 -9.62 -25.71 3.06
CA ILE A 404 -8.67 -26.41 3.93
C ILE A 404 -8.81 -27.91 3.67
N GLU A 405 -7.69 -28.55 3.34
CA GLU A 405 -7.63 -29.99 3.06
C GLU A 405 -7.10 -30.77 4.27
N ASN A 406 -6.28 -30.14 5.11
CA ASN A 406 -5.56 -30.82 6.19
C ASN A 406 -5.83 -30.19 7.56
N VAL A 407 -5.75 -31.02 8.59
CA VAL A 407 -5.91 -30.58 9.98
C VAL A 407 -4.84 -31.20 10.85
N ARG A 408 -4.23 -30.37 11.68
CA ARG A 408 -3.41 -30.80 12.80
C ARG A 408 -4.09 -30.41 14.12
N GLY A 409 -4.46 -31.43 14.88
CA GLY A 409 -5.08 -31.32 16.20
C GLY A 409 -4.16 -30.78 17.29
N SER A 410 -4.71 -30.77 18.50
CA SER A 410 -4.06 -30.37 19.75
C SER A 410 -3.25 -31.52 20.35
N ASP A 411 -2.73 -31.39 21.59
CA ASP A 411 -2.18 -32.54 22.33
C ASP A 411 -3.23 -33.14 23.31
N HIS A 412 -4.52 -32.89 23.06
CA HIS A 412 -5.66 -33.37 23.82
C HIS A 412 -6.66 -34.12 22.91
N GLY A 413 -7.61 -34.84 23.51
CA GLY A 413 -8.57 -35.63 22.74
C GLY A 413 -9.44 -34.79 21.81
N ASP A 414 -9.20 -34.94 20.51
CA ASP A 414 -9.80 -34.15 19.44
C ASP A 414 -10.92 -34.91 18.71
N THR A 415 -11.76 -34.17 17.99
CA THR A 415 -12.70 -34.72 17.00
C THR A 415 -12.45 -34.06 15.65
N LEU A 416 -11.87 -34.80 14.72
CA LEU A 416 -11.49 -34.33 13.40
C LEU A 416 -12.32 -35.02 12.32
N VAL A 417 -12.95 -34.25 11.44
CA VAL A 417 -13.76 -34.75 10.33
C VAL A 417 -13.31 -34.09 9.03
N GLY A 418 -12.94 -34.89 8.05
CA GLY A 418 -12.58 -34.48 6.69
C GLY A 418 -13.77 -34.16 5.80
N ASN A 419 -13.53 -34.08 4.50
CA ASN A 419 -14.53 -33.85 3.46
C ASN A 419 -14.46 -34.97 2.40
N ASP A 420 -15.03 -34.77 1.20
CA ASP A 420 -15.01 -35.79 0.13
C ASP A 420 -13.69 -35.76 -0.70
N GLY A 421 -12.76 -34.85 -0.38
CA GLY A 421 -11.43 -34.77 -0.95
C GLY A 421 -10.39 -35.52 -0.11
N GLY A 422 -9.19 -35.76 -0.67
CA GLY A 422 -8.13 -36.43 0.10
C GLY A 422 -7.58 -35.54 1.20
N ASN A 423 -7.72 -35.95 2.46
CA ASN A 423 -7.32 -35.16 3.62
C ASN A 423 -6.14 -35.78 4.38
N VAL A 424 -5.27 -34.94 4.97
CA VAL A 424 -4.31 -35.35 6.00
C VAL A 424 -4.81 -34.85 7.35
N LEU A 425 -5.27 -35.78 8.20
CA LEU A 425 -5.80 -35.47 9.53
C LEU A 425 -4.92 -36.11 10.61
N THR A 426 -4.37 -35.29 11.50
CA THR A 426 -3.47 -35.74 12.58
C THR A 426 -4.01 -35.29 13.94
N GLY A 427 -4.44 -36.24 14.79
CA GLY A 427 -4.92 -35.96 16.15
C GLY A 427 -3.81 -35.57 17.13
N ARG A 428 -2.62 -36.18 16.99
CA ARG A 428 -1.46 -36.02 17.89
C ARG A 428 -1.69 -36.69 19.24
N GLY A 429 -1.87 -35.96 20.34
CA GLY A 429 -1.90 -36.53 21.68
C GLY A 429 -3.32 -36.55 22.24
N GLY A 430 -3.63 -37.52 23.10
CA GLY A 430 -4.97 -37.67 23.65
C GLY A 430 -5.79 -38.71 22.89
N ASP A 431 -6.98 -39.02 23.38
CA ASP A 431 -7.84 -40.04 22.76
C ASP A 431 -8.68 -39.39 21.66
N ASP A 432 -8.29 -39.60 20.40
CA ASP A 432 -8.81 -38.84 19.26
C ASP A 432 -9.92 -39.57 18.49
N GLY A 433 -10.86 -38.81 17.94
CA GLY A 433 -11.83 -39.28 16.96
C GLY A 433 -11.55 -38.67 15.59
N VAL A 434 -10.99 -39.45 14.67
CA VAL A 434 -10.61 -38.97 13.32
C VAL A 434 -11.45 -39.66 12.25
N THR A 435 -12.12 -38.89 11.40
CA THR A 435 -12.93 -39.38 10.28
C THR A 435 -12.49 -38.74 8.98
N GLY A 436 -12.16 -39.52 7.94
CA GLY A 436 -11.77 -39.02 6.61
C GLY A 436 -12.97 -38.59 5.75
N ALA A 437 -14.00 -39.45 5.70
CA ALA A 437 -15.19 -39.39 4.84
C ALA A 437 -14.96 -39.99 3.44
N GLY A 438 -14.64 -39.21 2.41
CA GLY A 438 -14.38 -39.73 1.07
C GLY A 438 -13.08 -39.16 0.51
N GLY A 439 -12.48 -39.82 -0.47
CA GLY A 439 -11.18 -39.40 -1.00
C GLY A 439 -10.05 -40.30 -0.51
N GLU A 440 -8.82 -40.08 -0.97
CA GLU A 440 -7.66 -40.83 -0.50
C GLU A 440 -7.08 -40.14 0.75
N ASP A 441 -7.39 -40.68 1.93
CA ASP A 441 -7.09 -40.02 3.21
C ASP A 441 -5.83 -40.55 3.90
N ALA A 442 -5.12 -39.67 4.61
CA ALA A 442 -4.05 -40.03 5.52
C ALA A 442 -4.42 -39.65 6.97
N LEU A 443 -4.86 -40.64 7.75
CA LEU A 443 -5.30 -40.44 9.13
C LEU A 443 -4.24 -40.90 10.14
N ARG A 444 -3.98 -40.06 11.16
CA ARG A 444 -3.06 -40.36 12.26
C ARG A 444 -3.72 -40.02 13.60
N GLY A 445 -3.77 -40.98 14.51
CA GLY A 445 -4.14 -40.75 15.92
C GLY A 445 -2.94 -40.13 16.64
N GLY A 446 -2.11 -40.97 17.23
CA GLY A 446 -0.83 -40.63 17.84
C GLY A 446 -0.76 -41.31 19.20
N PRO A 447 -0.24 -40.67 20.26
CA PRO A 447 -0.39 -41.22 21.60
C PRO A 447 -1.80 -41.05 22.15
N GLY A 448 -2.51 -42.16 22.40
CA GLY A 448 -3.90 -42.14 22.84
C GLY A 448 -4.61 -43.45 22.56
N ALA A 449 -5.84 -43.60 23.04
CA ALA A 449 -6.73 -44.65 22.57
C ALA A 449 -7.64 -44.09 21.47
N ASP A 450 -7.21 -44.22 20.22
CA ASP A 450 -7.76 -43.46 19.11
C ASP A 450 -8.85 -44.21 18.34
N ARG A 451 -9.71 -43.47 17.65
CA ARG A 451 -10.76 -43.99 16.77
C ARG A 451 -10.63 -43.37 15.39
N LEU A 452 -10.07 -44.12 14.45
CA LEU A 452 -9.89 -43.70 13.07
C LEU A 452 -10.90 -44.39 12.16
N ARG A 453 -11.58 -43.60 11.32
CA ARG A 453 -12.49 -44.08 10.27
C ARG A 453 -12.20 -43.36 8.96
N ALA A 454 -11.61 -44.01 7.97
CA ALA A 454 -11.29 -43.33 6.71
C ALA A 454 -12.55 -43.14 5.86
N GLY A 455 -13.13 -44.20 5.30
CA GLY A 455 -14.43 -44.13 4.64
C GLY A 455 -14.39 -44.76 3.27
N THR A 456 -14.45 -43.97 2.19
CA THR A 456 -14.30 -44.48 0.83
C THR A 456 -13.05 -43.90 0.18
N GLY A 457 -12.19 -44.71 -0.41
CA GLY A 457 -10.97 -44.20 -1.01
C GLY A 457 -9.88 -45.25 -1.10
N ALA A 458 -8.63 -44.83 -1.17
CA ALA A 458 -7.49 -45.70 -0.90
C ALA A 458 -6.72 -45.05 0.25
N ASP A 459 -6.95 -45.55 1.46
CA ASP A 459 -6.66 -44.78 2.66
C ASP A 459 -5.42 -45.29 3.40
N SER A 460 -4.78 -44.41 4.16
CA SER A 460 -3.66 -44.72 5.04
C SER A 460 -3.98 -44.34 6.48
N LEU A 461 -4.19 -45.33 7.35
CA LEU A 461 -4.48 -45.14 8.77
C LEU A 461 -3.28 -45.54 9.64
N ARG A 462 -2.95 -44.71 10.63
CA ARG A 462 -1.97 -45.03 11.69
C ARG A 462 -2.53 -44.68 13.06
N GLY A 463 -2.69 -45.68 13.92
CA GLY A 463 -3.16 -45.53 15.31
C GLY A 463 -2.12 -44.77 16.12
N GLY A 464 -1.00 -45.43 16.44
CA GLY A 464 0.12 -44.79 17.12
C GLY A 464 0.54 -45.58 18.34
N THR A 465 0.40 -45.01 19.53
CA THR A 465 0.61 -45.75 20.78
C THR A 465 -0.65 -45.69 21.63
N GLY A 466 -1.06 -46.81 22.19
CA GLY A 466 -2.30 -46.95 22.92
C GLY A 466 -3.19 -47.97 22.22
N ASN A 467 -4.43 -48.12 22.66
CA ASN A 467 -5.30 -49.18 22.15
C ASN A 467 -6.26 -48.59 21.13
N ASP A 468 -5.96 -48.78 19.86
CA ASP A 468 -6.61 -48.03 18.80
C ASP A 468 -7.70 -48.84 18.08
N ALA A 469 -8.71 -48.13 17.56
CA ALA A 469 -9.76 -48.71 16.74
C ALA A 469 -9.75 -48.08 15.34
N LEU A 470 -9.23 -48.82 14.36
CA LEU A 470 -9.05 -48.38 12.98
C LEU A 470 -10.04 -49.08 12.06
N ARG A 471 -10.78 -48.30 11.27
CA ARG A 471 -11.69 -48.80 10.22
C ARG A 471 -11.39 -48.08 8.92
N ALA A 472 -10.84 -48.78 7.94
CA ALA A 472 -10.46 -48.16 6.69
C ALA A 472 -11.68 -47.91 5.80
N GLY A 473 -12.49 -48.94 5.54
CA GLY A 473 -13.75 -48.79 4.81
C GLY A 473 -13.68 -49.41 3.42
N GLU A 474 -14.24 -48.75 2.41
CA GLU A 474 -14.16 -49.22 1.03
C GLU A 474 -12.87 -48.71 0.40
N GLY A 475 -12.06 -49.60 -0.17
CA GLY A 475 -10.77 -49.15 -0.68
C GLY A 475 -9.73 -50.22 -0.82
N ASN A 476 -8.53 -49.83 -1.24
CA ASN A 476 -7.36 -50.67 -1.05
C ASN A 476 -6.47 -49.97 -0.03
N ASP A 477 -6.65 -50.33 1.23
CA ASP A 477 -6.19 -49.49 2.31
C ASP A 477 -4.90 -49.99 2.95
N VAL A 478 -4.21 -49.10 3.67
CA VAL A 478 -3.06 -49.41 4.51
C VAL A 478 -3.39 -49.04 5.95
N VAL A 479 -3.46 -50.04 6.83
CA VAL A 479 -3.89 -49.89 8.22
C VAL A 479 -2.77 -50.32 9.17
N GLY A 480 -2.22 -49.37 9.93
CA GLY A 480 -1.19 -49.62 10.94
C GLY A 480 -1.72 -49.33 12.35
N GLY A 481 -1.78 -50.33 13.22
CA GLY A 481 -2.20 -50.14 14.62
C GLY A 481 -1.15 -49.34 15.40
N GLY A 482 0.09 -49.84 15.43
CA GLY A 482 1.16 -49.23 16.19
C GLY A 482 1.46 -50.06 17.42
N GLY A 483 1.64 -49.44 18.58
CA GLY A 483 1.91 -50.14 19.83
C GLY A 483 0.71 -50.10 20.76
N GLY A 484 0.27 -51.27 21.25
CA GLY A 484 -0.91 -51.42 22.10
C GLY A 484 -1.79 -52.55 21.58
N ASP A 485 -2.95 -52.74 22.19
CA ASP A 485 -3.87 -53.80 21.78
C ASP A 485 -4.91 -53.24 20.79
N ASP A 486 -4.65 -53.40 19.50
CA ASP A 486 -5.38 -52.67 18.46
C ASP A 486 -6.52 -53.48 17.81
N LEU A 487 -7.56 -52.78 17.35
CA LEU A 487 -8.62 -53.31 16.50
C LEU A 487 -8.53 -52.72 15.09
N LEU A 488 -8.12 -53.53 14.13
CA LEU A 488 -7.97 -53.14 12.73
C LEU A 488 -9.04 -53.80 11.88
N ALA A 489 -9.76 -52.99 11.10
CA ALA A 489 -10.65 -53.47 10.06
C ALA A 489 -10.31 -52.77 8.74
N GLY A 490 -9.89 -53.54 7.72
CA GLY A 490 -9.72 -53.05 6.35
C GLY A 490 -11.09 -52.71 5.77
N GLY A 491 -11.77 -53.69 5.21
CA GLY A 491 -13.16 -53.55 4.80
C GLY A 491 -13.36 -54.20 3.44
N PRO A 492 -14.26 -53.67 2.60
CA PRO A 492 -14.30 -54.06 1.20
C PRO A 492 -13.08 -53.58 0.41
N GLY A 493 -12.29 -54.54 -0.09
CA GLY A 493 -11.22 -54.32 -1.05
C GLY A 493 -9.94 -55.05 -0.68
N ARG A 494 -8.78 -54.57 -1.13
CA ARG A 494 -7.48 -55.23 -0.91
C ARG A 494 -6.64 -54.45 0.09
N ASP A 495 -6.83 -54.79 1.36
CA ASP A 495 -6.28 -54.02 2.48
C ASP A 495 -5.03 -54.66 3.04
N THR A 496 -4.01 -53.85 3.32
CA THR A 496 -2.80 -54.26 4.03
C THR A 496 -2.89 -53.80 5.47
N CYS A 497 -2.98 -54.73 6.42
CA CYS A 497 -3.01 -54.42 7.84
C CYS A 497 -1.74 -54.88 8.55
N ARG A 498 -1.32 -54.09 9.54
CA ARG A 498 -0.29 -54.48 10.51
C ARG A 498 -0.67 -53.89 11.86
N GLY A 499 -1.02 -54.76 12.81
CA GLY A 499 -1.21 -54.37 14.22
C GLY A 499 0.06 -53.76 14.81
N GLY A 500 1.01 -54.58 15.24
CA GLY A 500 2.33 -54.12 15.67
C GLY A 500 2.71 -54.79 16.99
N PRO A 501 3.42 -54.12 17.91
CA PRO A 501 3.60 -54.62 19.26
C PRO A 501 2.28 -54.59 20.05
N GLY A 502 1.77 -55.76 20.44
CA GLY A 502 0.60 -55.87 21.33
C GLY A 502 -0.27 -57.06 20.97
N ALA A 503 -1.47 -57.13 21.55
CA ALA A 503 -2.45 -58.17 21.27
C ALA A 503 -3.53 -57.67 20.29
N ASP A 504 -3.19 -57.72 19.00
CA ASP A 504 -4.00 -57.11 17.95
C ASP A 504 -5.12 -58.02 17.41
N THR A 505 -6.21 -57.39 16.97
CA THR A 505 -7.30 -58.02 16.24
C THR A 505 -7.44 -57.41 14.85
N GLU A 506 -7.06 -58.18 13.82
CA GLU A 506 -7.19 -57.78 12.42
C GLU A 506 -8.40 -58.47 11.74
N ARG A 507 -9.20 -57.69 10.98
CA ARG A 507 -10.38 -58.16 10.24
C ARG A 507 -10.37 -57.61 8.82
N SER A 508 -10.75 -58.45 7.86
CA SER A 508 -10.82 -58.06 6.44
C SER A 508 -9.50 -57.48 5.92
N CYS A 509 -8.39 -58.17 6.19
CA CYS A 509 -7.05 -57.76 5.79
C CYS A 509 -6.38 -58.86 4.95
N GLU A 510 -5.65 -58.49 3.90
CA GLU A 510 -4.68 -59.36 3.24
C GLU A 510 -3.43 -59.49 4.13
N ARG A 511 -2.82 -60.68 4.15
CA ARG A 511 -1.61 -60.99 4.92
C ARG A 511 -0.38 -61.07 4.04
#